data_AF-A0A7V9QMT0-F1
#
_entry.id   AF-A0A7V9QMT0-F1
#
_cell.length_a   1.000
_cell.length_b   1.000
_cell.length_c   1.000
_cell.angle_alpha   90.00
_cell.angle_beta   90.00
_cell.angle_gamma   90.00
#
_symmetry.space_group_name_H-M   'P 1'
#
loop_
_entity.id
_entity.type
_entity.pdbx_description
1 polymer ?
#
loop_
_entity_poly.entity_id
_entity_poly.type
_entity_poly.pdbx_seq_one_letter_code
_entity_poly.pdbx_strand_id
1 'polypeptide(L)'
;MRFTISREKLQEGLGAVAASIPAKTTLPVLANILVETTERGIRLSGTDLDIAVSTEIAADVETQGAVTIPAKKLTEIARELPPAPVKIAAVNEQRITLECGRSKFKLLGLPKDEFPTFPSVKFSDSWRIRSGDLQKLISHTSFAVSVEESRPILNGVLWELRPDMMRMVATNGHRLAKMEMATVGETKAPSSDLIVPPKALEQVRKLFPAEEELEIARGDNHIGFRSPFTAVFTRLIEGPYPNYDQVIPKDNDRVAIADKNSLMSALRRMSIVASDQTHRIRLSFNSGMLKFSVQTPDLGEAQDELPIRYNGDPLDIGFNANYLLEILRYMPTDEVKLTFKAPERAATVEPEGWSDPASYMCLVMPLRLVD
;
A
#
# COMPACT_ATOMS: atom_id res chain seq x y z
N MET A 1 -0.23 -16.55 -32.58
CA MET A 1 -0.82 -16.74 -31.24
C MET A 1 -2.32 -17.00 -31.34
N ARG A 2 -2.84 -18.04 -30.68
CA ARG A 2 -4.27 -18.33 -30.53
C ARG A 2 -4.53 -19.13 -29.25
N PHE A 3 -5.51 -18.71 -28.47
CA PHE A 3 -5.95 -19.41 -27.26
C PHE A 3 -7.43 -19.17 -26.94
N THR A 4 -7.99 -20.02 -26.09
CA THR A 4 -9.33 -19.89 -25.52
C THR A 4 -9.25 -19.80 -24.00
N ILE A 5 -9.99 -18.86 -23.39
CA ILE A 5 -10.02 -18.63 -21.94
C ILE A 5 -11.45 -18.33 -21.48
N SER A 6 -11.82 -18.70 -20.26
CA SER A 6 -13.10 -18.24 -19.67
C SER A 6 -13.06 -16.72 -19.41
N ARG A 7 -14.20 -16.05 -19.52
CA ARG A 7 -14.32 -14.61 -19.22
C ARG A 7 -13.80 -14.27 -17.83
N GLU A 8 -14.12 -15.08 -16.83
CA GLU A 8 -13.79 -14.84 -15.41
C GLU A 8 -12.28 -14.83 -15.20
N LYS A 9 -11.58 -15.86 -15.70
CA LYS A 9 -10.10 -15.93 -15.68
C LYS A 9 -9.43 -14.79 -16.45
N LEU A 10 -10.00 -14.36 -17.58
CA LEU A 10 -9.49 -13.20 -18.31
C LEU A 10 -9.62 -11.93 -17.45
N GLN A 11 -10.78 -11.70 -16.84
CA GLN A 11 -11.00 -10.55 -15.95
C GLN A 11 -10.08 -10.57 -14.72
N GLU A 12 -9.88 -11.74 -14.12
CA GLU A 12 -8.94 -11.95 -13.01
C GLU A 12 -7.52 -11.51 -13.38
N GLY A 13 -6.99 -12.06 -14.48
CA GLY A 13 -5.64 -11.73 -14.95
C GLY A 13 -5.48 -10.26 -15.35
N LEU A 14 -6.50 -9.67 -16.00
CA LEU A 14 -6.51 -8.23 -16.33
C LEU A 14 -6.52 -7.36 -15.07
N GLY A 15 -7.29 -7.75 -14.05
CA GLY A 15 -7.34 -7.07 -12.77
C GLY A 15 -5.98 -7.09 -12.06
N ALA A 16 -5.26 -8.21 -12.15
CA ALA A 16 -3.96 -8.38 -11.51
C ALA A 16 -2.89 -7.42 -12.06
N VAL A 17 -2.84 -7.20 -13.38
CA VAL A 17 -1.82 -6.33 -13.98
C VAL A 17 -2.26 -4.86 -14.09
N ALA A 18 -3.56 -4.55 -13.94
CA ALA A 18 -4.12 -3.23 -14.25
C ALA A 18 -3.42 -2.06 -13.56
N ALA A 19 -3.04 -2.21 -12.29
CA ALA A 19 -2.43 -1.11 -11.53
C ALA A 19 -0.97 -0.82 -11.93
N SER A 20 -0.31 -1.74 -12.62
CA SER A 20 1.01 -1.51 -13.22
C SER A 20 0.95 -0.77 -14.56
N ILE A 21 -0.24 -0.42 -15.05
CA ILE A 21 -0.43 0.23 -16.34
C ILE A 21 -0.68 1.73 -16.11
N PRO A 22 0.16 2.62 -16.67
CA PRO A 22 -0.01 4.05 -16.48
C PRO A 22 -1.27 4.57 -17.19
N ALA A 23 -2.06 5.39 -16.48
CA ALA A 23 -3.26 6.00 -17.06
C ALA A 23 -2.95 7.01 -18.18
N LYS A 24 -1.76 7.62 -18.13
CA LYS A 24 -1.21 8.53 -19.13
C LYS A 24 0.26 8.20 -19.34
N THR A 25 0.69 8.06 -20.58
CA THR A 25 2.07 7.74 -20.95
C THR A 25 2.39 8.38 -22.30
N THR A 26 3.65 8.79 -22.49
CA THR A 26 4.19 9.21 -23.78
C THR A 26 4.67 8.03 -24.62
N LEU A 27 4.87 6.86 -24.01
CA LEU A 27 5.24 5.60 -24.66
C LEU A 27 3.98 4.74 -24.86
N PRO A 28 3.44 4.64 -26.09
CA PRO A 28 2.15 3.98 -26.33
C PRO A 28 2.08 2.52 -25.87
N VAL A 29 3.19 1.78 -26.00
CA VAL A 29 3.26 0.36 -25.59
C VAL A 29 3.02 0.14 -24.10
N LEU A 30 3.31 1.14 -23.25
CA LEU A 30 3.01 1.04 -21.81
C LEU A 30 1.51 1.10 -21.51
N ALA A 31 0.69 1.60 -22.44
CA ALA A 31 -0.77 1.54 -22.32
C ALA A 31 -1.35 0.17 -22.72
N ASN A 32 -0.50 -0.77 -23.15
CA ASN A 32 -0.88 -2.13 -23.51
C ASN A 32 -0.54 -3.13 -22.39
N ILE A 33 -1.22 -4.26 -22.44
CA ILE A 33 -0.85 -5.48 -21.70
C ILE A 33 -0.12 -6.38 -22.67
N LEU A 34 1.06 -6.86 -22.28
CA LEU A 34 1.73 -7.94 -22.99
C LEU A 34 1.04 -9.25 -22.66
N VAL A 35 0.62 -9.98 -23.70
CA VAL A 35 -0.01 -11.29 -23.62
C VAL A 35 0.91 -12.30 -24.30
N GLU A 36 1.36 -13.29 -23.55
CA GLU A 36 2.24 -14.36 -24.04
C GLU A 36 1.59 -15.70 -23.75
N THR A 37 1.57 -16.63 -24.71
CA THR A 37 1.17 -18.01 -24.43
C THR A 37 2.31 -18.75 -23.73
N THR A 38 1.98 -19.54 -22.72
CA THR A 38 2.91 -20.44 -22.02
C THR A 38 2.44 -21.89 -22.19
N GLU A 39 3.21 -22.84 -21.65
CA GLU A 39 2.79 -24.25 -21.59
C GLU A 39 1.56 -24.47 -20.71
N ARG A 40 1.29 -23.58 -19.74
CA ARG A 40 0.20 -23.71 -18.77
C ARG A 40 -1.00 -22.79 -19.08
N GLY A 41 -0.90 -21.92 -20.09
CA GLY A 41 -1.96 -21.00 -20.47
C GLY A 41 -1.43 -19.72 -21.09
N ILE A 42 -1.72 -18.58 -20.45
CA ILE A 42 -1.22 -17.27 -20.86
C ILE A 42 -0.56 -16.54 -19.71
N ARG A 43 0.46 -15.74 -20.02
CA ARG A 43 1.05 -14.76 -19.13
C ARG A 43 0.57 -13.37 -19.55
N LEU A 44 0.04 -12.63 -18.58
CA LEU A 44 -0.32 -11.23 -18.73
C LEU A 44 0.70 -10.39 -17.98
N SER A 45 1.22 -9.36 -18.65
CA SER A 45 2.27 -8.49 -18.13
C SER A 45 1.92 -7.03 -18.35
N GLY A 46 2.15 -6.20 -17.32
CA GLY A 46 2.00 -4.74 -17.37
C GLY A 46 3.20 -4.05 -16.69
N THR A 47 3.50 -2.83 -17.12
CA THR A 47 4.58 -2.03 -16.52
C THR A 47 4.41 -0.54 -16.78
N ASP A 48 4.81 0.29 -15.80
CA ASP A 48 4.97 1.74 -15.93
C ASP A 48 6.45 2.15 -15.86
N LEU A 49 7.37 1.19 -16.00
CA LEU A 49 8.83 1.27 -15.84
C LEU A 49 9.33 1.34 -14.39
N ASP A 50 8.49 1.75 -13.44
CA ASP A 50 8.82 1.72 -12.02
C ASP A 50 8.33 0.43 -11.36
N ILE A 51 7.15 -0.05 -11.77
CA ILE A 51 6.52 -1.28 -11.31
C ILE A 51 6.17 -2.13 -12.51
N ALA A 52 6.52 -3.41 -12.42
CA ALA A 52 6.13 -4.43 -13.37
C ALA A 52 5.39 -5.55 -12.67
N VAL A 53 4.27 -5.99 -13.25
CA VAL A 53 3.49 -7.12 -12.74
C VAL A 53 3.31 -8.12 -13.86
N SER A 54 3.49 -9.41 -13.54
CA SER A 54 3.16 -10.52 -14.42
C SER A 54 2.39 -11.58 -13.68
N THR A 55 1.35 -12.11 -14.30
CA THR A 55 0.59 -13.26 -13.77
C THR A 55 0.31 -14.28 -14.87
N GLU A 56 0.36 -15.56 -14.51
CA GLU A 56 0.07 -16.68 -15.40
C GLU A 56 -1.32 -17.26 -15.09
N ILE A 57 -2.16 -17.33 -16.12
CA ILE A 57 -3.56 -17.75 -16.03
C ILE A 57 -3.79 -18.92 -16.97
N ALA A 58 -4.47 -19.95 -16.47
CA ALA A 58 -4.78 -21.15 -17.26
C ALA A 58 -5.72 -20.85 -18.44
N ALA A 59 -5.31 -21.29 -19.63
CA ALA A 59 -6.04 -21.13 -20.90
C ALA A 59 -5.69 -22.27 -21.86
N ASP A 60 -6.58 -22.56 -22.80
CA ASP A 60 -6.37 -23.58 -23.83
C ASP A 60 -5.61 -22.95 -25.02
N VAL A 61 -4.32 -23.23 -25.12
CA VAL A 61 -3.45 -22.67 -26.17
C VAL A 61 -3.47 -23.55 -27.42
N GLU A 62 -3.93 -22.98 -28.54
CA GLU A 62 -3.93 -23.65 -29.85
C GLU A 62 -2.68 -23.32 -30.67
N THR A 63 -2.14 -22.11 -30.51
CA THR A 63 -0.95 -21.67 -31.26
C THR A 63 -0.15 -20.71 -30.41
N GLN A 64 1.12 -21.03 -30.18
CA GLN A 64 2.01 -20.18 -29.40
C GLN A 64 2.24 -18.80 -30.03
N GLY A 65 2.65 -17.85 -29.21
CA GLY A 65 3.09 -16.52 -29.61
C GLY A 65 2.85 -15.46 -28.54
N ALA A 66 3.10 -14.21 -28.90
CA ALA A 66 2.90 -13.07 -28.02
C ALA A 66 2.41 -11.85 -28.80
N VAL A 67 1.74 -10.93 -28.11
CA VAL A 67 1.29 -9.64 -28.65
C VAL A 67 1.02 -8.68 -27.49
N THR A 68 1.12 -7.37 -27.72
CA THR A 68 0.61 -6.39 -26.76
C THR A 68 -0.80 -5.93 -27.16
N ILE A 69 -1.72 -5.78 -26.21
CA ILE A 69 -3.12 -5.41 -26.46
C ILE A 69 -3.47 -4.15 -25.66
N PRO A 70 -4.16 -3.13 -26.23
CA PRO A 70 -4.59 -1.94 -25.48
C PRO A 70 -5.36 -2.29 -24.22
N ALA A 71 -4.77 -2.00 -23.06
CA ALA A 71 -5.22 -2.49 -21.76
C ALA A 71 -6.65 -2.05 -21.45
N LYS A 72 -6.90 -0.74 -21.59
CA LYS A 72 -8.21 -0.14 -21.33
C LYS A 72 -9.30 -0.78 -22.17
N LYS A 73 -9.05 -1.00 -23.46
CA LYS A 73 -10.03 -1.61 -24.37
C LYS A 73 -10.24 -3.08 -24.09
N LEU A 74 -9.19 -3.84 -23.82
CA LEU A 74 -9.31 -5.24 -23.46
C LEU A 74 -10.12 -5.43 -22.17
N THR A 75 -9.86 -4.61 -21.15
CA THR A 75 -10.60 -4.62 -19.87
C THR A 75 -12.06 -4.20 -20.04
N GLU A 76 -12.34 -3.13 -20.80
CA GLU A 76 -13.71 -2.70 -21.12
C GLU A 76 -14.48 -3.82 -21.84
N ILE A 77 -13.87 -4.44 -22.85
CA ILE A 77 -14.48 -5.56 -23.59
C ILE A 77 -14.74 -6.73 -22.65
N ALA A 78 -13.71 -7.20 -21.92
CA ALA A 78 -13.81 -8.36 -21.05
C ALA A 78 -14.92 -8.23 -20.01
N ARG A 79 -15.17 -7.01 -19.50
CA ARG A 79 -16.25 -6.70 -18.55
C ARG A 79 -17.65 -6.92 -19.15
N GLU A 80 -17.85 -6.54 -20.42
CA GLU A 80 -19.14 -6.59 -21.11
C GLU A 80 -19.42 -7.93 -21.80
N LEU A 81 -18.44 -8.84 -21.85
CA LEU A 81 -18.64 -10.15 -22.48
C LEU A 81 -19.69 -10.99 -21.71
N PRO A 82 -20.49 -11.81 -22.41
CA PRO A 82 -21.31 -12.82 -21.77
C PRO A 82 -20.43 -13.90 -21.09
N PRO A 83 -20.97 -14.65 -20.11
CA PRO A 83 -20.26 -15.74 -19.43
C PRO A 83 -20.09 -16.95 -20.36
N ALA A 84 -19.25 -16.81 -21.38
CA ALA A 84 -18.93 -17.83 -22.38
C ALA A 84 -17.42 -17.80 -22.69
N PRO A 85 -16.87 -18.88 -23.30
CA PRO A 85 -15.46 -18.93 -23.67
C PRO A 85 -15.07 -17.79 -24.63
N VAL A 86 -13.95 -17.15 -24.31
CA VAL A 86 -13.34 -16.06 -25.08
C VAL A 86 -12.20 -16.62 -25.90
N LYS A 87 -12.32 -16.54 -27.23
CA LYS A 87 -11.27 -16.92 -28.17
C LYS A 87 -10.49 -15.69 -28.57
N ILE A 88 -9.17 -15.72 -28.41
CA ILE A 88 -8.28 -14.63 -28.79
C ILE A 88 -7.26 -15.16 -29.78
N ALA A 89 -7.16 -14.50 -30.94
CA ALA A 89 -6.18 -14.81 -31.97
C ALA A 89 -5.46 -13.55 -32.42
N ALA A 90 -4.14 -13.62 -32.56
CA ALA A 90 -3.32 -12.55 -33.13
C ALA A 90 -2.67 -13.03 -34.43
N VAL A 91 -2.87 -12.26 -35.50
CA VAL A 91 -2.28 -12.46 -36.83
C VAL A 91 -1.27 -11.35 -37.08
N ASN A 92 -0.09 -11.71 -37.60
CA ASN A 92 1.04 -10.80 -37.84
C ASN A 92 1.41 -9.95 -36.61
N GLU A 93 1.25 -10.50 -35.40
CA GLU A 93 1.66 -9.88 -34.12
C GLU A 93 1.07 -8.49 -33.82
N GLN A 94 -0.01 -8.10 -34.50
CA GLN A 94 -0.64 -6.78 -34.34
C GLN A 94 -2.16 -6.83 -34.48
N ARG A 95 -2.70 -7.67 -35.36
CA ARG A 95 -4.16 -7.75 -35.58
C ARG A 95 -4.77 -8.79 -34.67
N ILE A 96 -5.42 -8.33 -33.60
CA ILE A 96 -6.06 -9.19 -32.61
C ILE A 96 -7.55 -9.31 -32.95
N THR A 97 -8.03 -10.54 -32.98
CA THR A 97 -9.46 -10.87 -33.02
C THR A 97 -9.86 -11.51 -31.70
N LEU A 98 -10.90 -10.97 -31.07
CA LEU A 98 -11.52 -11.53 -29.87
C LEU A 98 -12.95 -11.94 -30.20
N GLU A 99 -13.31 -13.19 -29.92
CA GLU A 99 -14.64 -13.76 -30.18
C GLU A 99 -15.21 -14.37 -28.90
N CYS A 100 -16.47 -14.08 -28.58
CA CYS A 100 -17.19 -14.67 -27.47
C CYS A 100 -18.68 -14.77 -27.83
N GLY A 101 -19.17 -15.99 -28.02
CA GLY A 101 -20.51 -16.23 -28.57
C GLY A 101 -20.67 -15.60 -29.96
N ARG A 102 -21.59 -14.64 -30.09
CA ARG A 102 -21.83 -13.88 -31.34
C ARG A 102 -21.06 -12.57 -31.41
N SER A 103 -20.38 -12.18 -30.34
CA SER A 103 -19.60 -10.95 -30.28
C SER A 103 -18.23 -11.17 -30.90
N LYS A 104 -17.82 -10.23 -31.77
CA LYS A 104 -16.51 -10.25 -32.43
C LYS A 104 -15.91 -8.86 -32.43
N PHE A 105 -14.72 -8.75 -31.87
CA PHE A 105 -13.95 -7.51 -31.79
C PHE A 105 -12.65 -7.66 -32.58
N LYS A 106 -12.22 -6.57 -33.21
CA LYS A 106 -10.89 -6.47 -33.83
C LYS A 106 -10.15 -5.30 -33.19
N LEU A 107 -8.98 -5.58 -32.64
CA LEU A 107 -8.11 -4.60 -32.02
C LEU A 107 -6.76 -4.57 -32.75
N LEU A 108 -6.08 -3.43 -32.65
CA LEU A 108 -4.70 -3.29 -33.07
C LEU A 108 -3.82 -3.25 -31.82
N GLY A 109 -2.88 -4.17 -31.77
CA GLY A 109 -1.82 -4.25 -30.79
C GLY A 109 -0.51 -3.70 -31.34
N LEU A 110 0.53 -3.79 -30.51
CA LEU A 110 1.91 -3.55 -30.93
C LEU A 110 2.72 -4.86 -30.81
N PRO A 111 3.80 -5.01 -31.59
CA PRO A 111 4.72 -6.14 -31.47
C PRO A 111 5.26 -6.28 -30.05
N LYS A 112 5.56 -7.53 -29.63
CA LYS A 112 6.10 -7.79 -28.30
C LYS A 112 7.44 -7.10 -28.04
N ASP A 113 8.24 -6.91 -29.09
CA ASP A 113 9.61 -6.37 -28.99
C ASP A 113 9.61 -4.87 -28.64
N GLU A 114 8.47 -4.19 -28.76
CA GLU A 114 8.29 -2.83 -28.24
C GLU A 114 8.03 -2.81 -26.73
N PHE A 115 7.59 -3.93 -26.14
CA PHE A 115 7.29 -4.00 -24.72
C PHE A 115 8.60 -4.05 -23.90
N PRO A 116 8.74 -3.24 -22.83
CA PRO A 116 9.97 -3.23 -22.04
C PRO A 116 10.26 -4.60 -21.42
N THR A 117 11.54 -4.95 -21.36
CA THR A 117 11.98 -6.11 -20.59
C THR A 117 11.77 -5.86 -19.10
N PHE A 118 11.42 -6.92 -18.38
CA PHE A 118 11.36 -6.83 -16.92
C PHE A 118 12.75 -6.64 -16.30
N PRO A 119 12.82 -6.00 -15.12
CA PRO A 119 14.05 -5.89 -14.37
C PRO A 119 14.70 -7.25 -14.11
N SER A 120 16.03 -7.31 -14.27
CA SER A 120 16.79 -8.52 -13.98
C SER A 120 17.01 -8.65 -12.47
N VAL A 121 16.21 -9.53 -11.84
CA VAL A 121 16.38 -9.92 -10.44
C VAL A 121 16.67 -11.41 -10.39
N LYS A 122 17.78 -11.80 -9.73
CA LYS A 122 18.20 -13.19 -9.62
C LYS A 122 17.57 -13.86 -8.40
N PHE A 123 16.51 -14.62 -8.64
CA PHE A 123 15.87 -15.41 -7.58
C PHE A 123 16.69 -16.62 -7.09
N SER A 124 17.85 -16.91 -7.69
CA SER A 124 18.79 -17.91 -7.16
C SER A 124 19.28 -17.55 -5.75
N ASP A 125 19.38 -16.25 -5.45
CA ASP A 125 19.83 -15.72 -4.15
C ASP A 125 18.64 -15.17 -3.33
N SER A 126 17.43 -15.70 -3.58
CA SER A 126 16.20 -15.26 -2.91
C SER A 126 16.13 -15.71 -1.45
N TRP A 127 15.33 -14.99 -0.68
CA TRP A 127 14.83 -15.44 0.61
C TRP A 127 13.31 -15.57 0.56
N ARG A 128 12.74 -16.22 1.58
CA ARG A 128 11.30 -16.45 1.67
C ARG A 128 10.69 -15.74 2.86
N ILE A 129 9.45 -15.30 2.70
CA ILE A 129 8.62 -14.69 3.73
C ILE A 129 7.20 -15.21 3.59
N ARG A 130 6.45 -15.34 4.68
CA ARG A 130 5.00 -15.53 4.58
C ARG A 130 4.36 -14.24 4.07
N SER A 131 3.56 -14.34 3.01
CA SER A 131 2.85 -13.20 2.43
C SER A 131 2.04 -12.43 3.48
N GLY A 132 1.30 -13.14 4.35
CA GLY A 132 0.50 -12.52 5.40
C GLY A 132 1.28 -11.65 6.37
N ASP A 133 2.54 -11.99 6.67
CA ASP A 133 3.40 -11.21 7.55
C ASP A 133 3.83 -9.90 6.87
N LEU A 134 4.22 -9.98 5.59
CA LEU A 134 4.53 -8.81 4.78
C LEU A 134 3.29 -7.91 4.59
N GLN A 135 2.13 -8.49 4.33
CA GLN A 135 0.85 -7.76 4.23
C GLN A 135 0.52 -7.02 5.52
N LYS A 136 0.79 -7.64 6.67
CA LYS A 136 0.57 -7.03 7.98
C LYS A 136 1.43 -5.77 8.13
N LEU A 137 2.73 -5.86 7.86
CA LEU A 137 3.64 -4.70 7.86
C LEU A 137 3.17 -3.60 6.90
N ILE A 138 2.84 -3.96 5.66
CA ILE A 138 2.40 -3.01 4.62
C ILE A 138 1.14 -2.26 5.06
N SER A 139 0.13 -2.99 5.55
CA SER A 139 -1.19 -2.43 5.87
C SER A 139 -1.14 -1.45 7.04
N HIS A 140 -0.23 -1.66 8.00
CA HIS A 140 -0.11 -0.82 9.19
C HIS A 140 0.85 0.36 9.03
N THR A 141 1.60 0.44 7.93
CA THR A 141 2.65 1.45 7.76
C THR A 141 2.46 2.33 6.53
N SER A 142 2.09 1.75 5.38
CA SER A 142 2.14 2.46 4.08
C SER A 142 1.27 3.71 3.99
N PHE A 143 0.23 3.86 4.82
CA PHE A 143 -0.62 5.05 4.82
C PHE A 143 0.11 6.33 5.30
N ALA A 144 1.24 6.18 6.01
CA ALA A 144 1.96 7.30 6.61
C ALA A 144 3.01 7.93 5.68
N VAL A 145 3.18 7.43 4.44
CA VAL A 145 4.10 8.01 3.45
C VAL A 145 3.74 9.46 3.12
N SER A 146 4.75 10.22 2.70
CA SER A 146 4.58 11.55 2.13
C SER A 146 4.03 11.48 0.71
N VAL A 147 3.30 12.53 0.32
CA VAL A 147 2.93 12.81 -1.09
C VAL A 147 3.70 14.01 -1.65
N GLU A 148 4.55 14.65 -0.85
CA GLU A 148 5.36 15.80 -1.25
C GLU A 148 6.55 15.38 -2.12
N GLU A 149 6.73 16.02 -3.27
CA GLU A 149 7.84 15.72 -4.19
C GLU A 149 9.19 16.25 -3.69
N SER A 150 9.20 17.18 -2.73
CA SER A 150 10.42 17.82 -2.22
C SER A 150 11.33 16.86 -1.45
N ARG A 151 10.79 15.77 -0.91
CA ARG A 151 11.51 14.74 -0.14
C ARG A 151 11.15 13.33 -0.63
N PRO A 152 11.62 12.92 -1.83
CA PRO A 152 11.20 11.66 -2.47
C PRO A 152 11.41 10.40 -1.61
N ILE A 153 12.44 10.39 -0.76
CA ILE A 153 12.71 9.30 0.19
C ILE A 153 11.54 9.01 1.13
N LEU A 154 10.72 10.02 1.47
CA LEU A 154 9.54 9.88 2.32
C LEU A 154 8.30 9.40 1.57
N ASN A 155 8.37 9.35 0.24
CA ASN A 155 7.28 8.84 -0.60
C ASN A 155 7.30 7.32 -0.68
N GLY A 156 8.32 6.67 -0.09
CA GLY A 156 8.41 5.24 0.09
C GLY A 156 8.30 4.81 1.55
N VAL A 157 8.11 3.51 1.72
CA VAL A 157 8.15 2.84 3.03
C VAL A 157 9.55 2.28 3.22
N LEU A 158 10.19 2.64 4.33
CA LEU A 158 11.43 2.01 4.75
C LEU A 158 11.11 0.58 5.24
N TRP A 159 11.75 -0.41 4.65
CA TRP A 159 11.71 -1.81 5.06
C TRP A 159 13.11 -2.23 5.50
N GLU A 160 13.26 -2.43 6.81
CA GLU A 160 14.48 -2.88 7.43
C GLU A 160 14.41 -4.38 7.64
N LEU A 161 15.41 -5.08 7.10
CA LEU A 161 15.61 -6.51 7.23
C LEU A 161 16.84 -6.76 8.10
N ARG A 162 16.69 -7.62 9.10
CA ARG A 162 17.73 -8.05 10.03
C ARG A 162 17.60 -9.58 10.25
N PRO A 163 18.57 -10.24 10.90
CA PRO A 163 18.53 -11.69 11.07
C PRO A 163 17.30 -12.19 11.86
N ASP A 164 16.89 -11.45 12.89
CA ASP A 164 15.88 -11.84 13.87
C ASP A 164 14.62 -10.97 13.85
N MET A 165 14.59 -9.92 13.02
CA MET A 165 13.40 -9.09 12.84
C MET A 165 13.31 -8.47 11.45
N MET A 166 12.09 -8.06 11.12
CA MET A 166 11.83 -7.13 10.04
C MET A 166 10.90 -6.03 10.52
N ARG A 167 11.10 -4.84 9.96
CA ARG A 167 10.40 -3.63 10.38
C ARG A 167 10.05 -2.78 9.17
N MET A 168 8.82 -2.26 9.14
CA MET A 168 8.44 -1.23 8.19
C MET A 168 8.18 0.09 8.91
N VAL A 169 8.64 1.18 8.31
CA VAL A 169 8.45 2.54 8.79
C VAL A 169 8.05 3.44 7.62
N ALA A 170 7.01 4.25 7.84
CA ALA A 170 6.64 5.31 6.91
C ALA A 170 6.35 6.59 7.69
N THR A 171 6.73 7.73 7.12
CA THR A 171 6.50 9.05 7.71
C THR A 171 6.37 10.12 6.62
N ASN A 172 5.56 11.14 6.90
CA ASN A 172 5.49 12.36 6.10
C ASN A 172 6.14 13.56 6.82
N GLY A 173 6.81 13.30 7.95
CA GLY A 173 7.42 14.32 8.81
C GLY A 173 6.48 14.88 9.89
N HIS A 174 5.17 14.69 9.76
CA HIS A 174 4.17 15.10 10.76
C HIS A 174 3.51 13.95 11.49
N ARG A 175 3.49 12.77 10.87
CA ARG A 175 3.09 11.51 11.49
C ARG A 175 4.01 10.40 11.02
N LEU A 176 4.10 9.36 11.82
CA LEU A 176 4.88 8.17 11.52
C LEU A 176 4.08 6.93 11.90
N ALA A 177 4.25 5.85 11.14
CA ALA A 177 3.79 4.53 11.49
C ALA A 177 4.98 3.57 11.44
N LYS A 178 5.18 2.81 12.52
CA LYS A 178 6.24 1.81 12.66
C LYS A 178 5.61 0.50 13.09
N MET A 179 5.88 -0.56 12.33
CA MET A 179 5.54 -1.92 12.70
C MET A 179 6.78 -2.80 12.63
N GLU A 180 6.99 -3.60 13.66
CA GLU A 180 8.09 -4.55 13.78
C GLU A 180 7.54 -5.94 14.11
N MET A 181 8.15 -6.96 13.53
CA MET A 181 7.93 -8.34 13.95
C MET A 181 9.20 -9.16 13.88
N ALA A 182 9.29 -10.14 14.78
CA ALA A 182 10.33 -11.14 14.73
C ALA A 182 10.20 -11.98 13.45
N THR A 183 11.33 -12.32 12.85
CA THR A 183 11.36 -13.31 11.76
C THR A 183 11.28 -14.71 12.36
N VAL A 184 10.41 -15.56 11.82
CA VAL A 184 10.28 -16.95 12.28
C VAL A 184 11.23 -17.84 11.49
N GLY A 185 12.16 -18.51 12.19
CA GLY A 185 13.13 -19.44 11.61
C GLY A 185 14.40 -18.78 11.09
N GLU A 186 15.30 -19.57 10.50
CA GLU A 186 16.50 -19.06 9.83
C GLU A 186 16.12 -18.36 8.52
N THR A 187 15.88 -17.05 8.57
CA THR A 187 15.75 -16.27 7.35
C THR A 187 17.13 -16.06 6.71
N LYS A 188 17.24 -16.37 5.42
CA LYS A 188 18.40 -16.01 4.61
C LYS A 188 18.33 -14.55 4.11
N ALA A 189 17.40 -13.75 4.62
CA ALA A 189 17.26 -12.36 4.22
C ALA A 189 18.57 -11.60 4.49
N PRO A 190 19.07 -10.82 3.52
CA PRO A 190 20.23 -9.98 3.75
C PRO A 190 19.87 -8.87 4.74
N SER A 191 20.79 -8.56 5.66
CA SER A 191 20.66 -7.35 6.47
C SER A 191 20.71 -6.13 5.57
N SER A 192 19.59 -5.41 5.46
CA SER A 192 19.49 -4.28 4.54
C SER A 192 18.35 -3.35 4.89
N ASP A 193 18.46 -2.12 4.36
CA ASP A 193 17.43 -1.10 4.43
C ASP A 193 16.98 -0.80 3.00
N LEU A 194 15.68 -0.93 2.76
CA LEU A 194 15.08 -0.78 1.43
C LEU A 194 14.01 0.29 1.51
N ILE A 195 13.97 1.23 0.57
CA ILE A 195 12.85 2.17 0.47
C ILE A 195 11.98 1.73 -0.69
N VAL A 196 10.81 1.16 -0.38
CA VAL A 196 9.92 0.53 -1.35
C VAL A 196 8.73 1.44 -1.66
N PRO A 197 8.41 1.69 -2.93
CA PRO A 197 7.24 2.48 -3.30
C PRO A 197 5.91 1.87 -2.79
N PRO A 198 4.99 2.66 -2.22
CA PRO A 198 3.73 2.17 -1.67
C PRO A 198 2.84 1.53 -2.73
N LYS A 199 2.90 2.02 -3.98
CA LYS A 199 2.15 1.45 -5.10
C LYS A 199 2.56 -0.01 -5.37
N ALA A 200 3.84 -0.35 -5.21
CA ALA A 200 4.35 -1.71 -5.38
C ALA A 200 3.95 -2.60 -4.21
N LEU A 201 4.07 -2.09 -2.98
CA LEU A 201 3.63 -2.80 -1.78
C LEU A 201 2.13 -3.12 -1.84
N GLU A 202 1.31 -2.23 -2.38
CA GLU A 202 -0.11 -2.48 -2.58
C GLU A 202 -0.38 -3.59 -3.62
N GLN A 203 0.47 -3.74 -4.64
CA GLN A 203 0.39 -4.89 -5.56
C GLN A 203 0.75 -6.18 -4.83
N VAL A 204 1.84 -6.18 -4.05
CA VAL A 204 2.23 -7.33 -3.25
C VAL A 204 1.08 -7.75 -2.32
N ARG A 205 0.45 -6.78 -1.65
CA ARG A 205 -0.67 -7.05 -0.74
C ARG A 205 -1.90 -7.64 -1.42
N LYS A 206 -2.20 -7.21 -2.65
CA LYS A 206 -3.40 -7.65 -3.39
C LYS A 206 -3.21 -8.97 -4.13
N LEU A 207 -2.01 -9.21 -4.66
CA LEU A 207 -1.78 -10.27 -5.64
C LEU A 207 -1.27 -11.58 -5.03
N PHE A 208 -0.77 -11.53 -3.80
CA PHE A 208 -0.26 -12.69 -3.11
C PHE A 208 -1.16 -13.04 -1.93
N PRO A 209 -1.85 -14.20 -1.92
CA PRO A 209 -2.64 -14.65 -0.78
C PRO A 209 -1.82 -14.73 0.52
N ALA A 210 -2.44 -14.51 1.68
CA ALA A 210 -1.74 -14.40 2.96
C ALA A 210 -1.13 -15.72 3.46
N GLU A 211 -1.65 -16.84 2.95
CA GLU A 211 -1.26 -18.20 3.25
C GLU A 211 -0.03 -18.66 2.47
N GLU A 212 0.32 -17.95 1.39
CA GLU A 212 1.46 -18.31 0.54
C GLU A 212 2.81 -17.86 1.14
N GLU A 213 3.86 -18.60 0.79
CA GLU A 213 5.23 -18.14 0.91
C GLU A 213 5.65 -17.38 -0.37
N LEU A 214 6.27 -16.23 -0.18
CA LEU A 214 6.81 -15.39 -1.26
C LEU A 214 8.30 -15.49 -1.31
N GLU A 215 8.82 -15.74 -2.51
CA GLU A 215 10.23 -15.56 -2.81
C GLU A 215 10.49 -14.09 -3.09
N ILE A 216 11.49 -13.54 -2.42
CA ILE A 216 11.93 -12.17 -2.61
C ILE A 216 13.38 -12.19 -3.02
N ALA A 217 13.71 -11.40 -4.02
CA ALA A 217 15.07 -11.23 -4.48
C ALA A 217 15.35 -9.77 -4.75
N ARG A 218 16.60 -9.39 -4.51
CA ARG A 218 17.09 -8.02 -4.68
C ARG A 218 18.06 -7.98 -5.87
N GLY A 219 17.85 -7.03 -6.77
CA GLY A 219 18.85 -6.58 -7.74
C GLY A 219 19.54 -5.30 -7.27
N ASP A 220 20.26 -4.62 -8.16
CA ASP A 220 21.01 -3.41 -7.80
C ASP A 220 20.09 -2.29 -7.30
N ASN A 221 19.07 -1.96 -8.08
CA ASN A 221 18.10 -0.89 -7.81
C ASN A 221 16.64 -1.37 -7.86
N HIS A 222 16.42 -2.69 -7.89
CA HIS A 222 15.08 -3.29 -7.93
C HIS A 222 14.92 -4.36 -6.86
N ILE A 223 13.68 -4.59 -6.49
CA ILE A 223 13.26 -5.76 -5.70
C ILE A 223 12.15 -6.50 -6.44
N GLY A 224 12.23 -7.82 -6.43
CA GLY A 224 11.25 -8.71 -7.04
C GLY A 224 10.59 -9.58 -5.97
N PHE A 225 9.28 -9.76 -6.09
CA PHE A 225 8.44 -10.63 -5.28
C PHE A 225 7.82 -11.67 -6.21
N ARG A 226 7.84 -12.94 -5.84
CA ARG A 226 7.38 -14.02 -6.72
C ARG A 226 6.71 -15.15 -5.95
N SER A 227 5.61 -15.63 -6.54
CA SER A 227 5.00 -16.93 -6.31
C SER A 227 5.04 -17.74 -7.62
N PRO A 228 4.57 -19.01 -7.66
CA PRO A 228 4.66 -19.83 -8.87
C PRO A 228 4.01 -19.25 -10.13
N PHE A 229 2.99 -18.39 -9.97
CA PHE A 229 2.21 -17.83 -11.06
C PHE A 229 2.29 -16.32 -11.18
N THR A 230 2.67 -15.61 -10.11
CA THR A 230 2.66 -14.15 -10.08
C THR A 230 4.03 -13.60 -9.69
N ALA A 231 4.45 -12.53 -10.37
CA ALA A 231 5.65 -11.78 -10.04
C ALA A 231 5.36 -10.28 -10.04
N VAL A 232 5.90 -9.57 -9.05
CA VAL A 232 5.87 -8.12 -8.93
C VAL A 232 7.31 -7.63 -8.82
N PHE A 233 7.70 -6.66 -9.63
CA PHE A 233 8.99 -6.00 -9.56
C PHE A 233 8.77 -4.52 -9.32
N THR A 234 9.65 -3.90 -8.53
CA THR A 234 9.64 -2.45 -8.35
C THR A 234 11.05 -1.92 -8.27
N ARG A 235 11.25 -0.73 -8.84
CA ARG A 235 12.42 0.09 -8.55
C ARG A 235 12.39 0.55 -7.10
N LEU A 236 13.53 0.51 -6.43
CA LEU A 236 13.72 1.04 -5.08
C LEU A 236 13.95 2.55 -5.14
N ILE A 237 13.51 3.28 -4.12
CA ILE A 237 13.83 4.70 -3.97
C ILE A 237 15.24 4.80 -3.37
N GLU A 238 16.09 5.60 -4.02
CA GLU A 238 17.48 5.80 -3.59
C GLU A 238 17.58 6.96 -2.60
N GLY A 239 18.44 6.80 -1.59
CA GLY A 239 18.78 7.84 -0.62
C GLY A 239 18.72 7.36 0.83
N PRO A 240 19.26 8.16 1.77
CA PRO A 240 19.22 7.83 3.19
C PRO A 240 17.84 8.16 3.75
N TYR A 241 17.15 7.16 4.30
CA TYR A 241 15.92 7.41 5.06
C TYR A 241 16.25 8.16 6.36
N PRO A 242 15.43 9.14 6.82
CA PRO A 242 15.74 9.88 8.03
C PRO A 242 15.80 8.97 9.26
N ASN A 243 16.63 9.33 10.24
CA ASN A 243 16.71 8.59 11.51
C ASN A 243 15.43 8.83 12.33
N TYR A 244 14.44 7.98 12.09
CA TYR A 244 13.11 8.10 12.68
C TYR A 244 13.11 7.79 14.18
N ASP A 245 14.04 6.98 14.68
CA ASP A 245 14.09 6.62 16.10
C ASP A 245 14.43 7.84 16.99
N GLN A 246 15.07 8.88 16.42
CA GLN A 246 15.35 10.12 17.15
C GLN A 246 14.11 10.97 17.43
N VAL A 247 13.06 10.85 16.63
CA VAL A 247 11.82 11.63 16.83
C VAL A 247 10.80 10.92 17.70
N ILE A 248 11.01 9.61 17.98
CA ILE A 248 10.14 8.84 18.85
C ILE A 248 10.46 9.18 20.32
N PRO A 249 9.52 9.78 21.06
CA PRO A 249 9.75 10.14 22.46
C PRO A 249 9.87 8.88 23.33
N LYS A 250 10.88 8.86 24.19
CA LYS A 250 11.15 7.74 25.13
C LYS A 250 10.71 8.05 26.56
N ASP A 251 10.42 9.32 26.84
CA ASP A 251 10.17 9.84 28.18
C ASP A 251 8.73 10.32 28.38
N ASN A 252 7.81 9.99 27.46
CA ASN A 252 6.39 10.27 27.62
C ASN A 252 5.83 9.49 28.82
N ASP A 253 5.19 10.22 29.73
CA ASP A 253 4.80 9.73 31.07
C ASP A 253 3.28 9.85 31.32
N ARG A 254 2.55 10.56 30.47
CA ARG A 254 1.08 10.69 30.55
C ARG A 254 0.43 9.71 29.58
N VAL A 255 -0.47 8.88 30.10
CA VAL A 255 -1.14 7.81 29.34
C VAL A 255 -2.65 8.01 29.40
N ALA A 256 -3.29 8.11 28.24
CA ALA A 256 -4.73 8.11 28.08
C ALA A 256 -5.18 6.89 27.29
N ILE A 257 -6.21 6.18 27.75
CA ILE A 257 -6.83 5.09 26.98
C ILE A 257 -8.26 5.47 26.61
N ALA A 258 -8.61 5.28 25.34
CA ALA A 258 -9.91 5.64 24.78
C ALA A 258 -10.46 4.55 23.86
N ASP A 259 -11.79 4.45 23.78
CA ASP A 259 -12.47 3.69 22.74
C ASP A 259 -12.20 4.32 21.36
N LYS A 260 -11.65 3.52 20.44
CA LYS A 260 -11.23 3.92 19.10
C LYS A 260 -12.39 4.50 18.30
N ASN A 261 -13.53 3.81 18.29
CA ASN A 261 -14.67 4.19 17.45
C ASN A 261 -15.32 5.50 17.92
N SER A 262 -15.39 5.70 19.22
CA SER A 262 -15.90 6.92 19.85
C SER A 262 -14.96 8.10 19.60
N LEU A 263 -13.64 7.89 19.76
CA LEU A 263 -12.63 8.89 19.42
C LEU A 263 -12.67 9.28 17.94
N MET A 264 -12.75 8.30 17.03
CA MET A 264 -12.89 8.57 15.59
C MET A 264 -14.19 9.33 15.27
N SER A 265 -15.29 9.01 15.96
CA SER A 265 -16.58 9.67 15.74
C SER A 265 -16.57 11.13 16.21
N ALA A 266 -15.98 11.40 17.38
CA ALA A 266 -15.77 12.76 17.87
C ALA A 266 -14.88 13.55 16.92
N LEU A 267 -13.71 13.02 16.54
CA LEU A 267 -12.81 13.66 15.57
C LEU A 267 -13.51 13.98 14.25
N ARG A 268 -14.33 13.07 13.70
CA ARG A 268 -15.10 13.32 12.47
C ARG A 268 -16.09 14.47 12.61
N ARG A 269 -16.81 14.57 13.74
CA ARG A 269 -17.74 15.68 14.00
C ARG A 269 -16.99 17.01 14.08
N MET A 270 -15.89 17.02 14.83
CA MET A 270 -15.07 18.21 15.03
C MET A 270 -14.37 18.67 13.74
N SER A 271 -13.97 17.74 12.88
CA SER A 271 -13.37 18.04 11.57
C SER A 271 -14.30 18.83 10.63
N ILE A 272 -15.63 18.78 10.83
CA ILE A 272 -16.60 19.55 10.01
C ILE A 272 -16.40 21.05 10.18
N VAL A 273 -16.02 21.49 11.38
CA VAL A 273 -15.82 22.90 11.74
C VAL A 273 -14.33 23.28 11.73
N ALA A 274 -13.42 22.32 11.57
CA ALA A 274 -11.99 22.57 11.54
C ALA A 274 -11.57 23.25 10.23
N SER A 275 -10.58 24.15 10.32
CA SER A 275 -10.00 24.82 9.15
C SER A 275 -9.56 23.81 8.07
N ASP A 276 -9.93 24.06 6.82
CA ASP A 276 -9.50 23.25 5.67
C ASP A 276 -7.98 23.28 5.43
N GLN A 277 -7.26 24.24 6.02
CA GLN A 277 -5.81 24.35 5.85
C GLN A 277 -5.03 23.56 6.90
N THR A 278 -5.45 23.61 8.17
CA THR A 278 -4.69 23.03 9.29
C THR A 278 -5.34 21.78 9.87
N HIS A 279 -6.65 21.63 9.71
CA HIS A 279 -7.50 20.62 10.34
C HIS A 279 -7.26 20.51 11.86
N ARG A 280 -6.92 21.63 12.50
CA ARG A 280 -6.50 21.65 13.91
C ARG A 280 -7.70 21.46 14.84
N ILE A 281 -7.57 20.52 15.77
CA ILE A 281 -8.48 20.31 16.90
C ILE A 281 -7.67 20.40 18.19
N ARG A 282 -8.17 21.13 19.19
CA ARG A 282 -7.63 21.12 20.56
C ARG A 282 -8.22 19.93 21.31
N LEU A 283 -7.36 19.09 21.87
CA LEU A 283 -7.70 17.99 22.76
C LEU A 283 -7.28 18.38 24.18
N SER A 284 -8.26 18.54 25.07
CA SER A 284 -8.08 18.88 26.48
C SER A 284 -8.28 17.64 27.34
N PHE A 285 -7.18 17.05 27.80
CA PHE A 285 -7.17 15.88 28.66
C PHE A 285 -7.41 16.32 30.11
N ASN A 286 -8.41 15.75 30.75
CA ASN A 286 -8.75 15.94 32.16
C ASN A 286 -8.99 14.58 32.81
N SER A 287 -9.03 14.52 34.14
CA SER A 287 -9.28 13.27 34.87
C SER A 287 -10.59 12.61 34.39
N GLY A 288 -10.46 11.44 33.75
CA GLY A 288 -11.59 10.67 33.22
C GLY A 288 -12.24 11.18 31.93
N MET A 289 -11.84 12.35 31.39
CA MET A 289 -12.55 13.01 30.28
C MET A 289 -11.60 13.67 29.28
N LEU A 290 -11.87 13.48 27.99
CA LEU A 290 -11.25 14.18 26.88
C LEU A 290 -12.25 15.16 26.27
N LYS A 291 -11.92 16.45 26.27
CA LYS A 291 -12.72 17.45 25.58
C LYS A 291 -12.07 17.81 24.25
N PHE A 292 -12.89 18.01 23.24
CA PHE A 292 -12.48 18.48 21.92
C PHE A 292 -13.02 19.89 21.74
N SER A 293 -12.20 20.79 21.21
CA SER A 293 -12.66 22.11 20.80
C SER A 293 -12.03 22.56 19.49
N VAL A 294 -12.84 23.24 18.69
CA VAL A 294 -12.46 23.85 17.42
C VAL A 294 -13.08 25.23 17.36
N GLN A 295 -12.28 26.20 16.93
CA GLN A 295 -12.75 27.54 16.60
C GLN A 295 -12.10 27.94 15.27
N THR A 296 -12.94 28.21 14.28
CA THR A 296 -12.51 28.62 12.95
C THR A 296 -13.15 29.98 12.64
N PRO A 297 -12.36 31.06 12.53
CA PRO A 297 -12.85 32.35 12.08
C PRO A 297 -13.59 32.15 10.75
N ASP A 298 -14.82 32.65 10.65
CA ASP A 298 -15.73 32.53 9.49
C ASP A 298 -16.60 31.27 9.38
N LEU A 299 -16.31 30.18 10.11
CA LEU A 299 -17.15 28.96 10.10
C LEU A 299 -17.93 28.76 11.40
N GLY A 300 -17.30 29.02 12.54
CA GLY A 300 -17.91 28.89 13.86
C GLY A 300 -17.05 28.10 14.85
N GLU A 301 -17.72 27.56 15.87
CA GLU A 301 -17.11 26.77 16.94
C GLU A 301 -17.82 25.43 17.12
N ALA A 302 -17.09 24.43 17.61
CA ALA A 302 -17.61 23.14 18.00
C ALA A 302 -16.94 22.65 19.28
N GLN A 303 -17.70 21.90 20.08
CA GLN A 303 -17.23 21.23 21.28
C GLN A 303 -17.82 19.82 21.35
N ASP A 304 -17.04 18.89 21.88
CA ASP A 304 -17.44 17.51 22.12
C ASP A 304 -16.68 16.96 23.32
N GLU A 305 -17.21 15.91 23.95
CA GLU A 305 -16.59 15.30 25.13
C GLU A 305 -16.68 13.77 25.06
N LEU A 306 -15.60 13.11 25.48
CA LEU A 306 -15.46 11.66 25.45
C LEU A 306 -14.90 11.17 26.81
N PRO A 307 -15.58 10.23 27.49
CA PRO A 307 -14.99 9.53 28.63
C PRO A 307 -13.75 8.73 28.23
N ILE A 308 -12.67 8.87 29.00
CA ILE A 308 -11.39 8.18 28.76
C ILE A 308 -10.79 7.68 30.09
N ARG A 309 -9.88 6.71 30.04
CA ARG A 309 -9.04 6.37 31.19
C ARG A 309 -7.82 7.27 31.20
N TYR A 310 -7.84 8.31 32.04
CA TYR A 310 -6.75 9.25 32.23
C TYR A 310 -6.74 9.78 33.66
N ASN A 311 -5.57 9.74 34.30
CA ASN A 311 -5.36 10.19 35.68
C ASN A 311 -4.17 11.15 35.83
N GLY A 312 -3.61 11.64 34.72
CA GLY A 312 -2.54 12.63 34.73
C GLY A 312 -3.05 14.07 34.92
N ASP A 313 -2.12 15.01 34.99
CA ASP A 313 -2.44 16.44 35.08
C ASP A 313 -3.18 16.95 33.84
N PRO A 314 -4.09 17.93 33.97
CA PRO A 314 -4.74 18.54 32.83
C PRO A 314 -3.76 19.06 31.77
N LEU A 315 -4.05 18.78 30.50
CA LEU A 315 -3.18 19.15 29.39
C LEU A 315 -3.98 19.43 28.12
N ASP A 316 -3.67 20.54 27.46
CA ASP A 316 -4.20 20.90 26.14
C ASP A 316 -3.15 20.62 25.07
N ILE A 317 -3.52 19.85 24.04
CA ILE A 317 -2.66 19.60 22.87
C ILE A 317 -3.46 19.83 21.59
N GLY A 318 -2.88 20.53 20.61
CA GLY A 318 -3.45 20.65 19.27
C GLY A 318 -2.99 19.51 18.37
N PHE A 319 -3.89 18.91 17.60
CA PHE A 319 -3.54 17.92 16.58
C PHE A 319 -4.24 18.21 15.25
N ASN A 320 -3.64 17.73 14.16
CA ASN A 320 -4.34 17.61 12.89
C ASN A 320 -5.30 16.41 12.97
N ALA A 321 -6.59 16.67 12.80
CA ALA A 321 -7.65 15.68 12.90
C ALA A 321 -7.51 14.54 11.89
N ASN A 322 -7.12 14.86 10.65
CA ASN A 322 -6.98 13.87 9.58
C ASN A 322 -5.86 12.88 9.90
N TYR A 323 -4.77 13.37 10.49
CA TYR A 323 -3.66 12.50 10.91
C TYR A 323 -4.09 11.51 12.00
N LEU A 324 -4.82 11.98 13.02
CA LEU A 324 -5.39 11.09 14.03
C LEU A 324 -6.39 10.10 13.42
N LEU A 325 -7.32 10.55 12.58
CA LEU A 325 -8.32 9.70 11.94
C LEU A 325 -7.70 8.61 11.05
N GLU A 326 -6.62 8.93 10.35
CA GLU A 326 -5.89 7.96 9.55
C GLU A 326 -5.17 6.95 10.45
N ILE A 327 -4.44 7.39 11.48
CA ILE A 327 -3.80 6.50 12.46
C ILE A 327 -4.82 5.53 13.07
N LEU A 328 -5.94 6.05 13.58
CA LEU A 328 -6.97 5.27 14.24
C LEU A 328 -7.61 4.24 13.30
N ARG A 329 -7.73 4.54 12.00
CA ARG A 329 -8.26 3.58 11.01
C ARG A 329 -7.45 2.29 10.92
N TYR A 330 -6.14 2.37 11.19
CA TYR A 330 -5.22 1.24 11.12
C TYR A 330 -4.90 0.65 12.50
N MET A 331 -5.56 1.10 13.57
CA MET A 331 -5.43 0.48 14.89
C MET A 331 -6.26 -0.81 14.98
N PRO A 332 -5.63 -1.97 15.25
CA PRO A 332 -6.30 -3.27 15.21
C PRO A 332 -7.21 -3.58 16.40
N THR A 333 -7.15 -2.79 17.48
CA THR A 333 -7.90 -3.01 18.73
C THR A 333 -9.07 -2.04 18.87
N ASP A 334 -10.02 -2.35 19.75
CA ASP A 334 -11.16 -1.46 20.02
C ASP A 334 -10.77 -0.28 20.90
N GLU A 335 -9.70 -0.42 21.69
CA GLU A 335 -9.13 0.67 22.49
C GLU A 335 -7.74 1.05 22.02
N VAL A 336 -7.40 2.32 22.19
CA VAL A 336 -6.09 2.87 21.83
C VAL A 336 -5.48 3.58 23.02
N LYS A 337 -4.16 3.44 23.16
CA LYS A 337 -3.34 4.09 24.17
C LYS A 337 -2.62 5.27 23.54
N LEU A 338 -2.91 6.47 24.01
CA LEU A 338 -2.19 7.69 23.67
C LEU A 338 -1.18 8.00 24.77
N THR A 339 0.10 8.14 24.41
CA THR A 339 1.16 8.49 25.35
C THR A 339 1.80 9.81 24.93
N PHE A 340 1.89 10.76 25.87
CA PHE A 340 2.37 12.12 25.60
C PHE A 340 3.06 12.72 26.82
N LYS A 341 3.65 13.90 26.66
CA LYS A 341 4.30 14.62 27.75
C LYS A 341 4.00 16.10 27.79
N ALA A 342 4.12 16.81 26.67
CA ALA A 342 3.93 18.26 26.64
C ALA A 342 3.25 18.68 25.32
N PRO A 343 2.60 19.85 25.25
CA PRO A 343 1.83 20.28 24.08
C PRO A 343 2.63 20.41 22.78
N GLU A 344 3.94 20.66 22.89
CA GLU A 344 4.87 20.80 21.77
C GLU A 344 5.61 19.49 21.41
N ARG A 345 5.42 18.42 22.20
CA ARG A 345 6.08 17.13 21.99
C ARG A 345 5.19 16.13 21.28
N ALA A 346 5.82 15.27 20.48
CA ALA A 346 5.15 14.20 19.78
C ALA A 346 4.36 13.29 20.74
N ALA A 347 3.17 12.89 20.32
CA ALA A 347 2.40 11.86 20.99
C ALA A 347 2.57 10.53 20.25
N THR A 348 2.56 9.42 20.99
CA THR A 348 2.46 8.07 20.41
C THR A 348 1.03 7.55 20.55
N VAL A 349 0.63 6.73 19.59
CA VAL A 349 -0.65 6.02 19.59
C VAL A 349 -0.36 4.54 19.34
N GLU A 350 -0.80 3.69 20.25
CA GLU A 350 -0.57 2.24 20.22
C GLU A 350 -1.92 1.51 20.43
N PRO A 351 -2.09 0.30 19.88
CA PRO A 351 -3.26 -0.51 20.16
C PRO A 351 -3.24 -1.04 21.61
N GLU A 352 -4.29 -0.78 22.38
CA GLU A 352 -4.41 -1.28 23.75
C GLU A 352 -4.91 -2.73 23.78
N GLY A 353 -4.30 -3.58 24.60
CA GLY A 353 -4.70 -4.99 24.75
C GLY A 353 -4.37 -5.87 23.54
N TRP A 354 -3.46 -5.44 22.69
CA TRP A 354 -3.09 -6.17 21.49
C TRP A 354 -2.30 -7.45 21.81
N SER A 355 -2.73 -8.58 21.24
CA SER A 355 -2.16 -9.90 21.49
C SER A 355 -1.24 -10.43 20.40
N ASP A 356 -1.03 -9.69 19.32
CA ASP A 356 -0.08 -10.08 18.27
C ASP A 356 1.35 -9.89 18.79
N PRO A 357 2.29 -10.81 18.49
CA PRO A 357 3.69 -10.63 18.87
C PRO A 357 4.38 -9.47 18.14
N ALA A 358 3.80 -8.97 17.05
CA ALA A 358 4.31 -7.78 16.39
C ALA A 358 4.15 -6.53 17.29
N SER A 359 5.09 -5.61 17.19
CA SER A 359 5.00 -4.27 17.79
C SER A 359 4.54 -3.26 16.77
N TYR A 360 3.64 -2.35 17.15
CA TYR A 360 3.01 -1.37 16.29
C TYR A 360 2.79 -0.10 17.08
N MET A 361 3.26 0.99 16.51
CA MET A 361 3.15 2.30 17.10
C MET A 361 3.05 3.32 15.99
N CYS A 362 2.14 4.26 16.18
CA CYS A 362 2.11 5.49 15.44
C CYS A 362 2.61 6.66 16.29
N LEU A 363 3.08 7.69 15.61
CA LEU A 363 3.46 8.95 16.20
C LEU A 363 2.77 10.07 15.43
N VAL A 364 2.33 11.09 16.16
CA VAL A 364 1.75 12.30 15.59
C VAL A 364 2.38 13.54 16.23
N MET A 365 2.83 14.46 15.39
CA MET A 365 3.36 15.75 15.81
C MET A 365 2.20 16.67 16.21
N PRO A 366 2.31 17.40 17.33
CA PRO A 366 1.30 18.35 17.72
C PRO A 366 1.34 19.60 16.82
N LEU A 367 0.21 20.27 16.76
CA LEU A 367 0.07 21.62 16.22
C LEU A 367 0.04 22.61 17.36
N ARG A 368 0.78 23.70 17.21
CA ARG A 368 0.75 24.81 18.16
C ARG A 368 -0.68 25.36 18.24
N LEU A 369 -1.21 25.41 19.46
CA LEU A 369 -2.45 26.10 19.74
C LEU A 369 -2.21 27.61 19.58
N VAL A 370 -3.16 28.29 18.95
CA VAL A 370 -3.18 29.75 18.90
C VAL A 370 -4.13 30.15 20.01
N ASP A 371 -3.62 30.97 20.93
CA ASP A 371 -4.40 31.51 22.05
C ASP A 371 -5.49 32.47 21.57
#